data_AF-A0A2E2FGJ0-F1
#
_entry.id   AF-A0A2E2FGJ0-F1
#
_cell.length_a   1.000
_cell.length_b   1.000
_cell.length_c   1.000
_cell.angle_alpha   90.00
_cell.angle_beta   90.00
_cell.angle_gamma   90.00
#
_symmetry.space_group_name_H-M   'P 1'
#
loop_
_entity.id
_entity.type
_entity.pdbx_description
1 polymer ?
#
loop_
_entity_poly.entity_id
_entity_poly.type
_entity_poly.pdbx_seq_one_letter_code
_entity_poly.pdbx_strand_id
1 'polypeptide(L)'
;MKTKFAILHRLNSFTLLETIIVLALSSMVIFFIYQLVYWSSGLFHSISEQEQKSYTTLSFICQQEKDFFKANSIILSENEFLFYSDKELFVSYVLAGKHLVRNQNQQTDTLLINQAAVQKVPETSLVKSLSLNIVFQDTSYNYLLEKTYTAKEVLNYEN
;
A
#
# COMPACT_ATOMS: atom_id res chain seq x y z
N MET A 1 -31.58 50.16 53.89
CA MET A 1 -30.99 50.23 52.53
C MET A 1 -29.64 49.51 52.42
N LYS A 2 -28.72 49.66 53.38
CA LYS A 2 -27.39 49.00 53.38
C LYS A 2 -27.40 47.46 53.39
N THR A 3 -28.37 46.82 54.05
CA THR A 3 -28.47 45.35 54.15
C THR A 3 -28.90 44.66 52.85
N LYS A 4 -29.83 45.24 52.08
CA LYS A 4 -30.22 44.71 50.75
C LYS A 4 -29.07 44.76 49.74
N PHE A 5 -28.23 45.79 49.80
CA PHE A 5 -27.05 45.93 48.93
C PHE A 5 -25.98 44.86 49.20
N ALA A 6 -25.71 44.55 50.48
CA ALA A 6 -24.77 43.50 50.87
C ALA A 6 -25.24 42.09 50.46
N ILE A 7 -26.55 41.83 50.53
CA ILE A 7 -27.14 40.54 50.12
C ILE A 7 -27.06 40.36 48.60
N LEU A 8 -27.36 41.42 47.82
CA LEU A 8 -27.25 41.41 46.36
C LEU A 8 -25.81 41.21 45.89
N HIS A 9 -24.84 41.88 46.54
CA HIS A 9 -23.42 41.71 46.24
C HIS A 9 -22.93 40.29 46.55
N ARG A 10 -23.40 39.69 47.66
CA ARG A 10 -23.11 38.29 47.98
C ARG A 10 -23.69 37.34 46.94
N LEU A 11 -24.98 37.50 46.57
CA LEU A 11 -25.60 36.68 45.52
C LEU A 11 -24.85 36.78 44.19
N ASN A 12 -24.54 37.99 43.73
CA ASN A 12 -23.80 38.18 42.47
C ASN A 12 -22.40 37.56 42.52
N SER A 13 -21.73 37.57 43.68
CA SER A 13 -20.43 36.93 43.85
C SER A 13 -20.52 35.39 43.77
N PHE A 14 -21.61 34.79 44.28
CA PHE A 14 -21.89 33.36 44.13
C PHE A 14 -22.16 32.99 42.67
N THR A 15 -22.99 33.77 41.97
CA THR A 15 -23.27 33.54 40.54
C THR A 15 -22.03 33.71 39.66
N LEU A 16 -21.16 34.67 39.99
CA LEU A 16 -19.89 34.88 39.28
C LEU A 16 -18.94 33.70 39.52
N LEU A 17 -18.85 33.19 40.75
CA LEU A 17 -18.05 32.02 41.10
C LEU A 17 -18.54 30.75 40.38
N GLU A 18 -19.86 30.52 40.34
CA GLU A 18 -20.46 29.43 39.56
C GLU A 18 -20.13 29.55 38.08
N THR A 19 -20.20 30.76 37.51
CA THR A 19 -19.86 30.99 36.10
C THR A 19 -18.39 30.69 35.81
N ILE A 20 -17.47 31.06 36.71
CA ILE A 20 -16.04 30.74 36.57
C ILE A 20 -15.81 29.22 36.65
N ILE A 21 -16.47 28.54 37.57
CA ILE A 21 -16.36 27.07 37.70
C ILE A 21 -16.87 26.40 36.42
N VAL A 22 -18.02 26.82 35.90
CA VAL A 22 -18.58 26.29 34.65
C VAL A 22 -17.63 26.53 33.48
N LEU A 23 -17.08 27.73 33.34
CA LEU A 23 -16.10 28.05 32.29
C LEU A 23 -14.83 27.21 32.40
N ALA A 24 -14.30 27.02 33.61
CA ALA A 24 -13.12 26.19 33.85
C ALA A 24 -13.39 24.73 33.45
N LEU A 25 -14.52 24.17 33.87
CA LEU A 25 -14.93 22.81 33.50
C LEU A 25 -15.14 22.68 31.99
N SER A 26 -15.83 23.64 31.35
CA SER A 26 -16.01 23.62 29.89
C SER A 26 -14.67 23.69 29.14
N SER A 27 -13.74 24.53 29.58
CA SER A 27 -12.41 24.62 28.96
C SER A 27 -11.62 23.32 29.09
N MET A 28 -11.69 22.64 30.23
CA MET A 28 -11.07 21.34 30.44
C MET A 28 -11.68 20.28 29.51
N VAL A 29 -13.01 20.22 29.42
CA VAL A 29 -13.71 19.26 28.54
C VAL A 29 -13.31 19.48 27.08
N ILE A 30 -13.30 20.73 26.61
CA ILE A 30 -12.89 21.07 25.24
C ILE A 30 -11.44 20.63 24.99
N PHE A 31 -10.53 20.89 25.94
CA PHE A 31 -9.14 20.46 25.83
C PHE A 31 -9.00 18.93 25.73
N PHE A 32 -9.71 18.18 26.58
CA PHE A 32 -9.68 16.72 26.53
C PHE A 32 -10.24 16.16 25.21
N ILE A 33 -11.35 16.71 24.73
CA ILE A 33 -11.94 16.31 23.43
C ILE A 33 -10.94 16.58 22.30
N TYR A 34 -10.34 17.77 22.28
CA TYR A 34 -9.33 18.13 21.27
C TYR A 34 -8.16 17.14 21.29
N GLN A 35 -7.65 16.80 22.47
CA GLN A 35 -6.53 15.87 22.61
C GLN A 35 -6.89 14.46 22.09
N LEU A 36 -8.09 13.98 22.40
CA LEU A 36 -8.58 12.68 21.92
C LEU A 36 -8.71 12.66 20.39
N VAL A 37 -9.26 13.72 19.79
CA VAL A 37 -9.38 13.83 18.32
C VAL A 37 -8.00 13.90 17.67
N TYR A 38 -7.07 14.66 18.25
CA TYR A 38 -5.70 14.74 17.73
C TYR A 38 -5.02 13.37 17.73
N TRP A 39 -5.09 12.63 18.84
CA TRP A 39 -4.51 11.29 18.92
C TRP A 39 -5.19 10.28 17.99
N SER A 40 -6.52 10.29 17.90
CA SER A 40 -7.24 9.36 17.01
C SER A 40 -6.92 9.64 15.54
N SER A 41 -6.77 10.91 15.16
CA SER A 41 -6.39 11.28 13.79
C SER A 41 -5.00 10.77 13.40
N GLY A 42 -4.02 10.83 14.31
CA GLY A 42 -2.68 10.30 14.08
C GLY A 42 -2.69 8.78 13.90
N LEU A 43 -3.43 8.07 14.76
CA LEU A 43 -3.59 6.61 14.64
C LEU A 43 -4.27 6.23 13.32
N PHE A 44 -5.37 6.90 12.96
CA PHE A 44 -6.09 6.65 11.72
C PHE A 44 -5.21 6.88 10.49
N HIS A 45 -4.42 7.95 10.47
CA HIS A 45 -3.51 8.22 9.37
C HIS A 45 -2.45 7.12 9.21
N SER A 46 -1.85 6.68 10.32
CA SER A 46 -0.82 5.62 10.28
C SER A 46 -1.37 4.28 9.79
N ILE A 47 -2.58 3.90 10.22
CA ILE A 47 -3.25 2.67 9.77
C ILE A 47 -3.59 2.77 8.28
N SER A 48 -4.18 3.90 7.86
CA SER A 48 -4.56 4.12 6.47
C SER A 48 -3.34 4.10 5.54
N GLU A 49 -2.20 4.68 5.95
CA GLU A 49 -0.96 4.64 5.17
C GLU A 49 -0.43 3.20 5.02
N GLN A 50 -0.49 2.40 6.09
CA GLN A 50 -0.07 1.00 6.06
C GLN A 50 -0.98 0.15 5.16
N GLU A 51 -2.30 0.33 5.25
CA GLU A 51 -3.25 -0.34 4.37
C GLU A 51 -3.01 0.04 2.91
N GLN A 52 -2.83 1.34 2.61
CA GLN A 52 -2.56 1.81 1.25
C GLN A 52 -1.29 1.19 0.66
N LYS A 53 -0.21 1.11 1.45
CA LYS A 53 1.03 0.42 1.03
C LYS A 53 0.76 -1.05 0.73
N SER A 54 -0.03 -1.72 1.56
CA SER A 54 -0.38 -3.14 1.39
C SER A 54 -1.21 -3.36 0.12
N TYR A 55 -2.20 -2.51 -0.14
CA TYR A 55 -3.01 -2.54 -1.36
C TYR A 55 -2.18 -2.29 -2.62
N THR A 56 -1.24 -1.35 -2.58
CA THR A 56 -0.37 -1.04 -3.71
C THR A 56 0.50 -2.24 -4.06
N THR A 57 1.10 -2.89 -3.06
CA THR A 57 1.90 -4.10 -3.24
C THR A 57 1.07 -5.25 -3.80
N LEU A 58 -0.10 -5.53 -3.22
CA LEU A 58 -0.99 -6.59 -3.69
C LEU A 58 -1.43 -6.33 -5.14
N SER A 59 -1.78 -5.08 -5.47
CA SER A 59 -2.16 -4.69 -6.82
C SER A 59 -1.04 -4.96 -7.82
N PHE A 60 0.20 -4.59 -7.48
CA PHE A 60 1.34 -4.83 -8.34
C PHE A 60 1.60 -6.33 -8.57
N ILE A 61 1.52 -7.15 -7.52
CA ILE A 61 1.68 -8.61 -7.63
C ILE A 61 0.58 -9.20 -8.52
N CYS A 62 -0.67 -8.80 -8.33
CA CYS A 62 -1.77 -9.26 -9.18
C CYS A 62 -1.61 -8.83 -10.65
N GLN A 63 -1.03 -7.66 -10.93
CA GLN A 63 -0.75 -7.23 -12.31
C GLN A 63 0.37 -8.09 -12.93
N GLN A 64 1.42 -8.37 -12.16
CA GLN A 64 2.51 -9.23 -12.62
C GLN A 64 2.03 -10.65 -12.93
N GLU A 65 1.18 -11.21 -12.07
CA GLU A 65 0.57 -12.52 -12.30
C GLU A 65 -0.25 -12.52 -13.61
N LYS A 66 -1.08 -11.50 -13.82
CA LYS A 66 -1.83 -11.34 -15.07
C LYS A 66 -0.92 -11.24 -16.29
N ASP A 67 0.15 -10.45 -16.21
CA ASP A 67 1.11 -10.28 -17.29
C ASP A 67 1.83 -11.61 -17.59
N PHE A 68 2.21 -12.36 -16.56
CA PHE A 68 2.84 -13.68 -16.70
C PHE A 68 1.92 -14.67 -17.43
N PHE A 69 0.65 -14.76 -17.03
CA PHE A 69 -0.29 -15.68 -17.69
C PHE A 69 -0.68 -15.23 -19.10
N LYS A 70 -0.70 -13.93 -19.37
CA LYS A 70 -0.95 -13.39 -20.71
C LYS A 70 0.24 -13.58 -21.66
N ALA A 71 1.46 -13.60 -21.13
CA ALA A 71 2.65 -13.74 -21.95
C ALA A 71 2.71 -15.10 -22.64
N ASN A 72 2.95 -15.09 -23.94
CA ASN A 72 3.32 -16.29 -24.67
C ASN A 72 4.77 -16.60 -24.31
N SER A 73 5.68 -15.66 -24.62
CA SER A 73 7.09 -15.79 -24.29
C SER A 73 7.56 -14.80 -23.23
N ILE A 74 8.56 -15.26 -22.48
CA ILE A 74 9.14 -14.55 -21.34
C ILE A 74 10.64 -14.68 -21.50
N ILE A 75 11.32 -13.54 -21.59
CA ILE A 75 12.78 -13.46 -21.63
C ILE A 75 13.24 -12.91 -20.29
N LEU A 76 14.19 -13.60 -19.67
CA LEU A 76 14.77 -13.23 -18.39
C LEU A 76 16.22 -12.80 -18.61
N SER A 77 16.57 -11.65 -18.08
CA SER A 77 17.93 -11.12 -17.98
C SER A 77 18.26 -10.87 -16.51
N GLU A 78 19.48 -10.48 -16.20
CA GLU A 78 19.94 -10.29 -14.80
C GLU A 78 19.07 -9.30 -14.02
N ASN A 79 18.66 -8.20 -14.68
CA ASN A 79 17.93 -7.10 -14.05
C ASN A 79 16.58 -6.80 -14.70
N GLU A 80 16.14 -7.62 -15.65
CA GLU A 80 14.88 -7.36 -16.33
C GLU A 80 14.19 -8.66 -16.74
N PHE A 81 12.86 -8.58 -16.83
CA PHE A 81 12.06 -9.63 -17.42
C PHE A 81 11.04 -9.04 -18.38
N LEU A 82 11.02 -9.60 -19.58
CA LEU A 82 10.30 -9.08 -20.73
C LEU A 82 9.20 -10.06 -21.10
N PHE A 83 7.97 -9.55 -21.19
CA PHE A 83 6.78 -10.31 -21.52
C PHE A 83 6.31 -10.00 -22.94
N TYR A 84 6.20 -11.05 -23.75
CA TYR A 84 5.81 -10.94 -25.15
C TYR A 84 4.49 -11.67 -25.41
N SER A 85 3.68 -11.08 -26.29
CA SER A 85 2.46 -11.67 -26.83
C SER A 85 2.57 -11.58 -28.35
N ASP A 86 2.39 -12.71 -29.05
CA ASP A 86 2.47 -12.78 -30.52
C ASP A 86 3.70 -12.10 -31.14
N LYS A 87 4.88 -12.26 -30.51
CA LYS A 87 6.19 -11.69 -30.89
C LYS A 87 6.34 -10.17 -30.65
N GLU A 88 5.34 -9.50 -30.10
CA GLU A 88 5.44 -8.09 -29.65
C GLU A 88 5.67 -7.99 -28.14
N LEU A 89 6.59 -7.11 -27.74
CA LEU A 89 6.81 -6.78 -26.33
C LEU A 89 5.62 -5.96 -25.84
N PHE A 90 4.89 -6.46 -24.84
CA PHE A 90 3.74 -5.73 -24.28
C PHE A 90 4.02 -5.17 -22.89
N VAL A 91 4.86 -5.85 -22.08
CA VAL A 91 5.28 -5.36 -20.76
C VAL A 91 6.74 -5.71 -20.51
N SER A 92 7.50 -4.77 -19.96
CA SER A 92 8.82 -5.04 -19.37
C SER A 92 8.83 -4.72 -17.88
N TYR A 93 9.61 -5.47 -17.14
CA TYR A 93 9.88 -5.21 -15.74
C TYR A 93 11.37 -5.06 -15.54
N VAL A 94 11.78 -3.96 -14.90
CA VAL A 94 13.18 -3.62 -14.68
C VAL A 94 13.46 -3.47 -13.18
N LEU A 95 14.48 -4.15 -12.71
CA LEU A 95 15.04 -4.05 -11.37
C LEU A 95 16.00 -2.86 -11.31
N ALA A 96 15.50 -1.73 -10.80
CA ALA A 96 16.23 -0.48 -10.66
C ALA A 96 16.64 -0.26 -9.18
N GLY A 97 17.55 -1.12 -8.69
CA GLY A 97 18.03 -1.09 -7.31
C GLY A 97 16.92 -1.43 -6.31
N LYS A 98 16.37 -0.41 -5.63
CA LYS A 98 15.25 -0.57 -4.67
C LYS A 98 13.86 -0.44 -5.31
N HIS A 99 13.78 -0.55 -6.62
CA HIS A 99 12.51 -0.40 -7.33
C HIS A 99 12.35 -1.50 -8.37
N LEU A 100 11.12 -2.00 -8.47
CA LEU A 100 10.67 -2.83 -9.58
C LEU A 100 9.76 -1.95 -10.44
N VAL A 101 10.25 -1.63 -11.64
CA VAL A 101 9.56 -0.74 -12.57
C VAL A 101 8.89 -1.58 -13.63
N ARG A 102 7.57 -1.51 -13.71
CA ARG A 102 6.75 -2.13 -14.76
C ARG A 102 6.47 -1.09 -15.83
N ASN A 103 6.93 -1.33 -17.06
CA ASN A 103 6.63 -0.50 -18.22
C ASN A 103 5.69 -1.24 -19.16
N GLN A 104 4.51 -0.66 -19.38
CA GLN A 104 3.50 -1.15 -20.28
C GLN A 104 3.16 -0.06 -21.29
N ASN A 105 3.76 -0.10 -22.48
CA ASN A 105 3.58 0.91 -23.52
C ASN A 105 3.84 2.35 -22.99
N GLN A 106 2.78 3.11 -22.70
CA GLN A 106 2.82 4.50 -22.21
C GLN A 106 2.57 4.63 -20.70
N GLN A 107 2.34 3.52 -19.99
CA GLN A 107 2.10 3.50 -18.56
C GLN A 107 3.30 2.88 -17.85
N THR A 108 3.79 3.57 -16.82
CA THR A 108 4.87 3.08 -15.97
C THR A 108 4.39 3.03 -14.54
N ASP A 109 4.43 1.84 -13.96
CA ASP A 109 4.15 1.61 -12.54
C ASP A 109 5.46 1.29 -11.83
N THR A 110 5.64 1.80 -10.62
CA THR A 110 6.85 1.55 -9.83
C THR A 110 6.48 1.02 -8.46
N LEU A 111 7.13 -0.06 -8.06
CA LEU A 111 7.00 -0.62 -6.74
C LEU A 111 8.33 -0.55 -6.00
N LEU A 112 8.31 -0.03 -4.78
CA LEU A 112 9.49 0.00 -3.92
C LEU A 112 9.75 -1.42 -3.39
N ILE A 113 10.94 -1.95 -3.66
CA ILE A 113 11.43 -3.26 -3.22
C ILE A 113 12.75 -3.09 -2.46
N ASN A 114 13.04 -3.93 -1.47
CA ASN A 114 14.36 -3.97 -0.85
C ASN A 114 15.33 -4.80 -1.71
N GLN A 115 14.83 -5.92 -2.22
CA GLN A 115 15.58 -6.86 -3.05
C GLN A 115 14.59 -7.65 -3.89
N ALA A 116 14.97 -7.98 -5.12
CA ALA A 116 14.29 -9.02 -5.86
C ALA A 116 15.28 -9.91 -6.61
N ALA A 117 14.92 -11.18 -6.73
CA ALA A 117 15.67 -12.17 -7.49
C ALA A 117 14.68 -12.93 -8.38
N VAL A 118 15.01 -13.00 -9.67
CA VAL A 118 14.24 -13.74 -10.65
C VAL A 118 15.04 -14.98 -11.02
N GLN A 119 14.43 -16.15 -10.90
CA GLN A 119 15.06 -17.41 -11.27
C GLN A 119 14.19 -18.15 -12.26
N LYS A 120 14.81 -18.57 -13.37
CA LYS A 120 14.22 -19.52 -14.29
C LYS A 120 14.27 -20.90 -13.64
N VAL A 121 13.11 -21.50 -13.40
CA VAL A 121 13.02 -22.88 -12.93
C VAL A 121 13.14 -23.79 -14.17
N PRO A 122 13.77 -24.98 -14.08
CA PRO A 122 13.91 -25.90 -15.21
C PRO A 122 12.56 -26.16 -15.89
N GLU A 123 12.46 -25.80 -17.17
CA GLU A 123 11.25 -26.00 -17.96
C GLU A 123 11.13 -27.48 -18.31
N THR A 124 9.99 -28.09 -18.00
CA THR A 124 9.58 -29.32 -18.67
C THR A 124 8.82 -28.93 -19.93
N SER A 125 8.72 -29.82 -20.93
CA SER A 125 8.22 -29.48 -22.29
C SER A 125 6.85 -28.78 -22.35
N LEU A 126 6.06 -28.81 -21.27
CA LEU A 126 4.73 -28.22 -21.20
C LEU A 126 4.55 -27.19 -20.08
N VAL A 127 5.54 -26.99 -19.20
CA VAL A 127 5.41 -26.14 -18.01
C VAL A 127 6.53 -25.10 -17.97
N LYS A 128 6.13 -23.84 -17.87
CA LYS A 128 7.02 -22.71 -17.62
C LYS A 128 6.83 -22.17 -16.22
N SER A 129 7.92 -22.14 -15.47
CA SER A 129 7.91 -21.72 -14.07
C SER A 129 8.86 -20.55 -13.87
N LEU A 130 8.38 -19.51 -13.20
CA LEU A 130 9.11 -18.31 -12.82
C LEU A 130 9.09 -18.19 -11.30
N SER A 131 10.26 -18.21 -10.68
CA SER A 131 10.38 -17.91 -9.26
C SER A 131 10.82 -16.47 -9.08
N LEU A 132 10.08 -15.74 -8.25
CA LEU A 132 10.31 -14.36 -7.92
C LEU A 132 10.36 -14.22 -6.40
N ASN A 133 11.55 -13.97 -5.87
CA ASN A 133 11.68 -13.52 -4.49
C ASN A 133 11.61 -11.99 -4.50
N ILE A 134 10.69 -11.41 -3.75
CA ILE A 134 10.67 -9.97 -3.49
C ILE A 134 10.68 -9.73 -1.98
N VAL A 135 11.54 -8.82 -1.53
CA VAL A 135 11.56 -8.34 -0.15
C VAL A 135 10.89 -6.97 -0.09
N PHE A 136 9.82 -6.85 0.68
CA PHE A 136 9.08 -5.61 0.93
C PHE A 136 9.07 -5.28 2.42
N GLN A 137 9.54 -4.10 2.82
CA GLN A 137 9.44 -3.64 4.22
C GLN A 137 9.84 -4.74 5.22
N ASP A 138 10.98 -5.38 4.95
CA ASP A 138 11.56 -6.46 5.74
C ASP A 138 10.81 -7.80 5.74
N THR A 139 9.72 -7.91 4.98
CA THR A 139 9.01 -9.17 4.70
C THR A 139 9.45 -9.73 3.36
N SER A 140 10.01 -10.94 3.36
CA SER A 140 10.34 -11.66 2.13
C SER A 140 9.13 -12.46 1.66
N TYR A 141 8.75 -12.23 0.40
CA TYR A 141 7.75 -12.99 -0.29
C TYR A 141 8.40 -13.78 -1.42
N ASN A 142 8.20 -15.10 -1.39
CA ASN A 142 8.61 -15.98 -2.46
C ASN A 142 7.38 -16.35 -3.28
N TYR A 143 7.32 -15.87 -4.51
CA TYR A 143 6.25 -16.17 -5.45
C TYR A 143 6.77 -17.14 -6.50
N LEU A 144 6.09 -18.28 -6.62
CA LEU A 144 6.30 -19.21 -7.72
C LEU A 144 5.10 -19.10 -8.65
N LEU A 145 5.34 -18.66 -9.87
CA LEU A 145 4.35 -18.60 -10.94
C LEU A 145 4.59 -19.75 -11.91
N GLU A 146 3.58 -20.57 -12.14
CA GLU A 146 3.66 -21.72 -13.03
C GLU A 146 2.56 -21.63 -14.09
N LYS A 147 2.96 -21.71 -15.35
CA LYS A 147 2.06 -21.73 -16.51
C LYS A 147 2.23 -23.05 -17.25
N THR A 148 1.15 -23.81 -17.33
CA THR A 148 1.05 -25.00 -18.18
C THR A 148 0.47 -24.62 -19.53
N TYR A 149 1.15 -24.97 -20.61
CA TYR A 149 0.68 -24.70 -21.96
C TYR A 149 -0.27 -25.79 -22.45
N THR A 150 -1.32 -25.38 -23.15
CA THR A 150 -2.16 -26.29 -23.92
C THR A 150 -1.49 -26.66 -25.23
N ALA A 151 -1.85 -27.82 -25.80
CA ALA A 151 -1.29 -28.29 -27.08
C ALA A 151 -1.42 -27.26 -28.23
N LYS A 152 -2.48 -26.43 -28.21
CA LYS A 152 -2.70 -25.37 -29.20
C LYS A 152 -1.71 -24.21 -29.06
N GLU A 153 -1.31 -23.87 -27.84
CA GLU A 153 -0.37 -22.79 -27.56
C GLU A 153 1.08 -23.20 -27.89
N VAL A 154 1.42 -24.48 -27.70
CA VAL A 154 2.72 -25.04 -28.08
C VAL A 154 2.93 -24.98 -29.60
N LEU A 155 1.90 -25.32 -30.40
CA LEU A 155 1.97 -25.28 -31.86
C LEU A 155 2.19 -23.87 -32.44
N ASN A 156 1.72 -22.84 -31.74
CA ASN A 156 1.96 -21.45 -32.13
C ASN A 156 3.35 -20.95 -31.71
N TYR A 157 4.04 -21.69 -30.84
CA TYR A 157 5.35 -21.34 -30.30
C TYR A 157 6.52 -21.80 -31.20
N GLU A 158 6.30 -22.86 -31.99
CA GLU A 158 7.30 -23.45 -32.88
C GLU A 158 7.33 -22.83 -34.30
N ASN A 159 6.45 -21.85 -34.60
CA ASN A 159 6.39 -21.11 -35.88
C ASN A 159 6.78 -19.62 -35.72
#